data_AF-S4RQL9-F1
#
_entry.id   AF-S4RQL9-F1
#
_cell.length_a   1.000
_cell.length_b   1.000
_cell.length_c   1.000
_cell.angle_alpha   90.00
_cell.angle_beta   90.00
_cell.angle_gamma   90.00
#
_symmetry.space_group_name_H-M   'P 1'
#
loop_
_entity.id
_entity.type
_entity.pdbx_description
1 polymer ?
#
loop_
_entity_poly.entity_id
_entity_poly.type
_entity_poly.pdbx_seq_one_letter_code
_entity_poly.pdbx_strand_id
1 'polypeptide(L)'
;ARSSAPPPLSQQYQDTNVQAVVYELNSHIEQRLDMGGDSKLLLHELCYIIHNATNADGFSLYFLGECNNSLCLFTPTGAKEGQQRLIPAGPVGFGATVSAYVAKVRQTVLVEDILGDERFPQGVGLDPGAQVRSVLCLPLITANGDLLGVLELQRRWGKEPFTIRHQEVATALLAWASVAIHQVQVSHGLAKQTELNDFLLDVSKTYFDNIVAIDSLLEHIMIYAKNLVNADRCALFQVDHKNNELYSDLFDIGEEKEGQPVFRKTKEITCRFSIEKGIAGQVAKTGMVLNIPDAYADPRFNREVDLYTGYTTRNILCMPIVSRGSVIGVVQMVNKLSGSAFTKTDENNFKMFAVFCALALHCANMYHRIRHSECIFRVTLEKLSYHSVCTAEESQSLMQCTLPTPIVKEIELYHFDIGPFEDMWPAFFLHM
;
A
#
# COMPACT_ATOMS: atom_id res chain seq x y z
N ALA A 1 60.28 27.17 24.73
CA ALA A 1 58.95 26.60 24.47
C ALA A 1 58.04 27.70 23.91
N ARG A 2 57.84 27.72 22.58
CA ARG A 2 56.80 28.53 21.92
C ARG A 2 56.04 27.56 21.02
N SER A 3 54.82 27.20 21.43
CA SER A 3 53.92 26.34 20.66
C SER A 3 53.20 27.18 19.61
N SER A 4 53.49 26.93 18.33
CA SER A 4 52.71 27.43 17.19
C SER A 4 51.51 26.50 16.98
N ALA A 5 50.32 26.95 17.38
CA ALA A 5 49.06 26.34 16.98
C ALA A 5 48.78 26.63 15.48
N PRO A 6 48.16 25.71 14.72
CA PRO A 6 47.79 25.95 13.33
C PRO A 6 46.62 26.94 13.26
N PRO A 7 46.48 27.73 12.17
CA PRO A 7 45.38 28.68 12.04
C PRO A 7 44.04 27.96 11.77
N PRO A 8 42.90 28.58 12.12
CA PRO A 8 41.58 27.98 11.95
C PRO A 8 41.16 27.92 10.48
N LEU A 9 40.54 26.80 10.09
CA LEU A 9 40.04 26.43 8.75
C LEU A 9 38.88 27.31 8.21
N SER A 10 38.58 28.44 8.83
CA SER A 10 37.38 29.25 8.53
C SER A 10 37.64 30.48 7.63
N GLN A 11 38.84 30.62 7.05
CA GLN A 11 39.22 31.81 6.27
C GLN A 11 39.65 31.56 4.81
N GLN A 12 39.29 30.42 4.20
CA GLN A 12 39.70 30.12 2.81
C GLN A 12 38.59 29.87 1.78
N TYR A 13 37.33 30.11 2.10
CA TYR A 13 36.25 30.02 1.09
C TYR A 13 35.39 31.29 1.06
N GLN A 14 35.94 32.34 0.46
CA GLN A 14 35.18 33.46 -0.10
C GLN A 14 35.04 33.26 -1.61
N ASP A 15 34.38 32.18 -2.02
CA ASP A 15 33.85 32.09 -3.39
C ASP A 15 32.35 32.36 -3.31
N THR A 16 31.97 33.62 -3.53
CA THR A 16 30.58 34.09 -3.68
C THR A 16 29.77 33.25 -4.68
N ASN A 17 30.45 32.59 -5.61
CA ASN A 17 29.87 31.70 -6.61
C ASN A 17 29.36 30.37 -6.01
N VAL A 18 30.08 29.79 -5.04
CA VAL A 18 29.66 28.51 -4.41
C VAL A 18 28.46 28.73 -3.49
N GLN A 19 28.43 29.84 -2.74
CA GLN A 19 27.27 30.19 -1.91
C GLN A 19 26.03 30.49 -2.74
N ALA A 20 26.17 31.17 -3.88
CA ALA A 20 25.07 31.42 -4.81
C ALA A 20 24.52 30.10 -5.40
N VAL A 21 25.40 29.20 -5.84
CA VAL A 21 25.02 27.88 -6.36
C VAL A 21 24.31 27.04 -5.28
N VAL A 22 24.79 27.04 -4.05
CA VAL A 22 24.13 26.31 -2.94
C VAL A 22 22.75 26.90 -2.62
N TYR A 23 22.60 28.23 -2.67
CA TYR A 23 21.31 28.88 -2.48
C TYR A 23 20.32 28.55 -3.62
N GLU A 24 20.78 28.57 -4.86
CA GLU A 24 20.00 28.19 -6.04
C GLU A 24 19.58 26.72 -6.00
N LEU A 25 20.49 25.83 -5.60
CA LEU A 25 20.21 24.41 -5.35
C LEU A 25 19.13 24.23 -4.30
N ASN A 26 19.26 24.87 -3.12
CA ASN A 26 18.27 24.77 -2.05
C ASN A 26 16.89 25.30 -2.47
N SER A 27 16.85 26.43 -3.18
CA SER A 27 15.59 26.99 -3.67
C SER A 27 14.90 26.07 -4.69
N HIS A 28 15.67 25.42 -5.58
CA HIS A 28 15.13 24.44 -6.54
C HIS A 28 14.62 23.17 -5.84
N ILE A 29 15.34 22.70 -4.83
CA ILE A 29 14.94 21.53 -4.03
C ILE A 29 13.61 21.83 -3.30
N GLU A 30 13.49 22.99 -2.67
CA GLU A 30 12.27 23.41 -1.95
C GLU A 30 11.06 23.56 -2.87
N GLN A 31 11.20 24.23 -4.02
CA GLN A 31 10.08 24.43 -4.95
C GLN A 31 9.54 23.14 -5.59
N ARG A 32 10.39 22.12 -5.73
CA ARG A 32 10.02 20.84 -6.35
C ARG A 32 9.61 19.76 -5.35
N LEU A 33 10.01 19.89 -4.09
CA LEU A 33 9.54 19.06 -2.96
C LEU A 33 8.02 19.09 -2.85
N ASP A 34 7.40 20.26 -3.07
CA ASP A 34 5.95 20.45 -2.96
C ASP A 34 5.15 19.88 -4.14
N MET A 35 5.80 19.60 -5.28
CA MET A 35 5.13 19.25 -6.54
C MET A 35 5.18 17.76 -6.90
N GLY A 36 5.63 16.89 -5.99
CA GLY A 36 5.66 15.43 -6.23
C GLY A 36 6.49 15.03 -7.46
N GLY A 37 7.52 15.80 -7.79
CA GLY A 37 8.30 15.64 -9.03
C GLY A 37 9.09 14.34 -9.11
N ASP A 38 9.36 13.89 -10.33
CA ASP A 38 10.20 12.71 -10.59
C ASP A 38 11.64 12.94 -10.11
N SER A 39 12.06 12.19 -9.09
CA SER A 39 13.39 12.28 -8.47
C SER A 39 14.56 12.21 -9.47
N LYS A 40 14.37 11.52 -10.60
CA LYS A 40 15.40 11.40 -11.65
C LYS A 40 15.60 12.70 -12.43
N LEU A 41 14.51 13.46 -12.65
CA LEU A 41 14.55 14.74 -13.35
C LEU A 41 15.21 15.82 -12.47
N LEU A 42 14.88 15.82 -11.18
CA LEU A 42 15.55 16.69 -10.21
C LEU A 42 17.07 16.41 -10.19
N LEU A 43 17.48 15.14 -10.15
CA LEU A 43 18.90 14.78 -10.22
C LEU A 43 19.58 15.29 -11.49
N HIS A 44 18.90 15.21 -12.65
CA HIS A 44 19.41 15.73 -13.90
C HIS A 44 19.58 17.26 -13.87
N GLU A 45 18.62 18.01 -13.32
CA GLU A 45 18.71 19.46 -13.13
C GLU A 45 19.87 19.83 -12.19
N LEU A 46 20.06 19.12 -11.07
CA LEU A 46 21.21 19.35 -10.18
C LEU A 46 22.55 19.04 -10.88
N CYS A 47 22.61 17.99 -11.69
CA CYS A 47 23.80 17.67 -12.48
C CYS A 47 24.10 18.74 -13.54
N TYR A 48 23.07 19.37 -14.11
CA TYR A 48 23.24 20.50 -15.01
C TYR A 48 23.87 21.73 -14.31
N ILE A 49 23.50 21.99 -13.06
CA ILE A 49 24.13 23.06 -12.25
C ILE A 49 25.62 22.74 -11.99
N ILE A 50 25.95 21.47 -11.68
CA ILE A 50 27.35 21.03 -11.50
C ILE A 50 28.14 21.16 -12.81
N HIS A 51 27.52 20.80 -13.93
CA HIS A 51 28.10 20.98 -15.26
C HIS A 51 28.46 22.45 -15.54
N ASN A 52 27.56 23.39 -15.22
CA ASN A 52 27.83 24.82 -15.36
C ASN A 52 28.91 25.32 -14.40
N ALA A 53 28.87 24.90 -13.13
CA ALA A 53 29.84 25.31 -12.11
C ALA A 53 31.28 24.83 -12.43
N THR A 54 31.39 23.69 -13.13
CA THR A 54 32.69 23.10 -13.54
C THR A 54 33.13 23.55 -14.94
N ASN A 55 32.34 24.36 -15.65
CA ASN A 55 32.57 24.73 -17.04
C ASN A 55 32.86 23.50 -17.93
N ALA A 56 32.08 22.42 -17.75
CA ALA A 56 32.17 21.23 -18.59
C ALA A 56 31.53 21.49 -19.97
N ASP A 57 31.90 20.71 -20.99
CA ASP A 57 31.33 20.84 -22.34
C ASP A 57 30.13 19.91 -22.58
N GLY A 58 30.03 18.88 -21.76
CA GLY A 58 28.89 17.97 -21.72
C GLY A 58 28.83 17.24 -20.38
N PHE A 59 27.69 16.62 -20.11
CA PHE A 59 27.54 15.68 -19.00
C PHE A 59 26.65 14.52 -19.38
N SER A 60 26.82 13.40 -18.70
CA SER A 60 25.99 12.20 -18.83
C SER A 60 25.67 11.66 -17.44
N LEU A 61 24.41 11.31 -17.24
CA LEU A 61 23.90 10.79 -15.97
C LEU A 61 23.45 9.34 -16.16
N TYR A 62 24.06 8.44 -15.40
CA TYR A 62 23.78 7.01 -15.47
C TYR A 62 23.09 6.52 -14.19
N PHE A 63 22.09 5.67 -14.35
CA PHE A 63 21.43 4.94 -13.26
C PHE A 63 21.69 3.45 -13.38
N LEU A 64 21.66 2.74 -12.26
CA LEU A 64 21.80 1.30 -12.25
C LEU A 64 20.44 0.66 -12.56
N GLY A 65 20.37 -0.16 -13.60
CA GLY A 65 19.15 -0.81 -14.07
C GLY A 65 18.73 -1.99 -13.16
N GLU A 66 17.43 -2.09 -12.89
CA GLU A 66 16.83 -3.03 -11.93
C GLU A 66 17.01 -4.52 -12.27
N CYS A 67 17.20 -4.87 -13.55
CA CYS A 67 17.14 -6.27 -13.99
C CYS A 67 18.50 -6.94 -14.28
N ASN A 68 19.53 -6.18 -14.70
CA ASN A 68 20.77 -6.75 -15.26
C ASN A 68 22.07 -6.17 -14.70
N ASN A 69 22.02 -5.37 -13.62
CA ASN A 69 23.21 -4.68 -13.09
C ASN A 69 23.93 -3.80 -14.15
N SER A 70 23.19 -3.39 -15.19
CA SER A 70 23.66 -2.60 -16.32
C SER A 70 23.46 -1.12 -16.03
N LEU A 71 24.38 -0.27 -16.49
CA LEU A 71 24.21 1.18 -16.42
C LEU A 71 23.29 1.66 -17.54
N CYS A 72 22.29 2.46 -17.19
CA CYS A 72 21.35 3.07 -18.11
C CYS A 72 21.58 4.58 -18.15
N LEU A 73 21.81 5.13 -19.33
CA LEU A 73 21.88 6.57 -19.53
C LEU A 73 20.48 7.16 -19.38
N PHE A 74 20.38 8.25 -18.62
CA PHE A 74 19.17 9.04 -18.52
C PHE A 74 19.23 10.22 -19.47
N THR A 75 18.27 10.26 -20.39
CA THR A 75 18.07 11.39 -21.30
C THR A 75 16.68 11.97 -21.05
N PRO A 76 16.55 13.22 -20.55
CA PRO A 76 15.26 13.87 -20.47
C PRO A 76 14.76 14.15 -21.90
N THR A 77 13.59 13.63 -22.24
CA THR A 77 12.95 13.89 -23.54
C THR A 77 12.37 15.30 -23.56
N GLY A 78 12.74 16.10 -24.56
CA GLY A 78 12.18 17.43 -24.76
C GLY A 78 10.81 17.36 -25.44
N ALA A 79 9.76 17.83 -24.75
CA ALA A 79 8.42 18.31 -25.20
C ALA A 79 7.64 17.64 -26.36
N LYS A 80 8.15 16.63 -27.08
CA LYS A 80 7.51 16.05 -28.29
C LYS A 80 7.31 14.55 -28.24
N GLU A 81 7.94 13.82 -27.32
CA GLU A 81 7.66 12.40 -27.07
C GLU A 81 7.47 12.20 -25.56
N GLY A 82 6.20 12.08 -25.15
CA GLY A 82 5.70 12.29 -23.80
C GLY A 82 6.06 11.26 -22.73
N GLN A 83 7.24 10.63 -22.77
CA GLN A 83 7.73 9.78 -21.68
C GLN A 83 9.26 9.89 -21.55
N GLN A 84 9.74 10.06 -20.31
CA GLN A 84 11.17 10.03 -19.98
C GLN A 84 11.72 8.63 -20.28
N ARG A 85 12.87 8.56 -20.97
CA ARG A 85 13.43 7.27 -21.39
C ARG A 85 14.81 7.06 -20.80
N LEU A 86 14.96 5.95 -20.09
CA LEU A 86 16.26 5.37 -19.79
C LEU A 86 16.70 4.59 -21.03
N ILE A 87 17.82 4.98 -21.61
CA ILE A 87 18.45 4.26 -22.72
C ILE A 87 19.47 3.32 -22.07
N PRO A 88 19.34 1.99 -22.22
CA PRO A 88 20.37 1.09 -21.73
C PRO A 88 21.66 1.44 -22.46
N ALA A 89 22.68 1.89 -21.71
CA ALA A 89 24.03 1.83 -22.24
C ALA A 89 24.37 0.33 -22.30
N GLY A 90 25.02 -0.12 -23.38
CA GLY A 90 25.24 -1.53 -23.69
C GLY A 90 25.81 -2.35 -22.52
N PRO A 91 25.86 -3.70 -22.60
CA PRO A 91 26.33 -4.53 -21.50
C PRO A 91 27.75 -4.12 -21.11
N VAL A 92 27.88 -3.43 -19.98
CA VAL A 92 29.14 -2.83 -19.58
C VAL A 92 30.01 -3.92 -18.98
N GLY A 93 30.96 -4.42 -19.76
CA GLY A 93 32.02 -5.29 -19.25
C GLY A 93 32.80 -4.56 -18.16
N PHE A 94 33.27 -5.30 -17.14
CA PHE A 94 34.06 -4.73 -16.06
C PHE A 94 35.25 -3.92 -16.61
N GLY A 95 35.33 -2.63 -16.25
CA GLY A 95 36.45 -1.75 -16.61
C GLY A 95 36.46 -1.24 -18.05
N ALA A 96 35.39 -1.46 -18.84
CA ALA A 96 35.39 -1.03 -20.23
C ALA A 96 35.25 0.50 -20.40
N THR A 97 34.37 1.13 -19.60
CA THR A 97 34.17 2.59 -19.56
C THR A 97 34.48 3.17 -18.18
N VAL A 98 34.77 4.47 -18.12
CA VAL A 98 35.03 5.19 -16.86
C VAL A 98 33.82 5.10 -15.92
N SER A 99 32.62 5.30 -16.45
CA SER A 99 31.35 5.23 -15.69
C SER A 99 31.11 3.86 -15.05
N ALA A 100 31.46 2.75 -15.73
CA ALA A 100 31.38 1.40 -15.19
C ALA A 100 32.32 1.18 -14.01
N TYR A 101 33.55 1.66 -14.16
CA TYR A 101 34.58 1.53 -13.15
C TYR A 101 34.19 2.30 -11.89
N VAL A 102 33.71 3.55 -12.05
CA VAL A 102 33.23 4.39 -10.94
C VAL A 102 32.01 3.77 -10.26
N ALA A 103 31.06 3.19 -11.02
CA ALA A 103 29.92 2.49 -10.42
C ALA A 103 30.36 1.31 -9.52
N LYS A 104 31.42 0.60 -9.90
CA LYS A 104 31.94 -0.54 -9.14
C LYS A 104 32.78 -0.12 -7.93
N VAL A 105 33.72 0.80 -8.14
CA VAL A 105 34.70 1.21 -7.11
C VAL A 105 34.10 2.23 -6.14
N ARG A 106 33.04 2.95 -6.56
CA ARG A 106 32.37 4.00 -5.77
C ARG A 106 33.33 5.11 -5.33
N GLN A 107 34.30 5.43 -6.19
CA GLN A 107 35.26 6.50 -5.99
C GLN A 107 35.27 7.44 -7.20
N THR A 108 35.55 8.72 -6.95
CA THR A 108 35.70 9.72 -8.01
C THR A 108 36.95 9.44 -8.82
N VAL A 109 36.85 9.57 -10.14
CA VAL A 109 37.97 9.36 -11.06
C VAL A 109 38.10 10.58 -11.97
N LEU A 110 39.29 11.16 -11.96
CA LEU A 110 39.71 12.23 -12.86
C LEU A 110 40.67 11.63 -13.90
N VAL A 111 40.36 11.85 -15.17
CA VAL A 111 41.19 11.43 -16.31
C VAL A 111 41.50 12.67 -17.15
N GLU A 112 42.78 12.98 -17.32
CA GLU A 112 43.22 14.14 -18.11
C GLU A 112 43.16 13.87 -19.62
N ASP A 113 43.51 12.65 -20.03
CA ASP A 113 43.43 12.16 -21.41
C ASP A 113 42.79 10.78 -21.45
N ILE A 114 41.51 10.73 -21.84
CA ILE A 114 40.73 9.50 -21.87
C ILE A 114 41.12 8.57 -23.02
N LEU A 115 41.62 9.11 -24.13
CA LEU A 115 42.01 8.31 -25.29
C LEU A 115 43.36 7.61 -25.08
N GLY A 116 44.21 8.19 -24.23
CA GLY A 116 45.52 7.63 -23.86
C GLY A 116 45.50 6.70 -22.64
N ASP A 117 44.38 6.57 -21.92
CA ASP A 117 44.31 5.78 -20.69
C ASP A 117 43.95 4.31 -20.98
N GLU A 118 44.93 3.41 -20.85
CA GLU A 118 44.76 1.97 -21.06
C GLU A 118 43.72 1.33 -20.12
N ARG A 119 43.40 1.98 -18.99
CA ARG A 119 42.39 1.48 -18.04
C ARG A 119 40.97 1.51 -18.60
N PHE A 120 40.71 2.31 -19.62
CA PHE A 120 39.36 2.54 -20.17
C PHE A 120 39.34 2.36 -21.70
N PRO A 121 39.41 1.12 -22.20
CA PRO A 121 39.51 0.84 -23.64
C PRO A 121 38.30 1.29 -24.47
N GLN A 122 37.14 1.53 -23.85
CA GLN A 122 35.95 2.10 -24.50
C GLN A 122 35.71 3.58 -24.12
N GLY A 123 36.63 4.19 -23.36
CA GLY A 123 36.57 5.58 -22.92
C GLY A 123 35.26 5.94 -22.20
N VAL A 124 34.50 6.87 -22.80
CA VAL A 124 33.20 7.36 -22.33
C VAL A 124 32.00 6.60 -22.89
N GLY A 125 32.20 5.63 -23.78
CA GLY A 125 31.18 4.66 -24.23
C GLY A 125 30.02 5.20 -25.10
N LEU A 126 29.76 6.51 -25.11
CA LEU A 126 28.71 7.16 -25.89
C LEU A 126 29.32 8.04 -26.98
N ASP A 127 29.08 7.64 -28.22
CA ASP A 127 29.56 8.20 -29.48
C ASP A 127 31.09 8.19 -29.70
N PRO A 128 31.62 7.30 -30.58
CA PRO A 128 33.03 7.31 -30.98
C PRO A 128 33.47 8.59 -31.74
N GLY A 129 32.53 9.50 -32.04
CA GLY A 129 32.79 10.80 -32.68
C GLY A 129 32.96 11.98 -31.70
N ALA A 130 32.71 11.79 -30.41
CA ALA A 130 32.89 12.86 -29.43
C ALA A 130 34.38 13.07 -29.15
N GLN A 131 34.93 14.23 -29.51
CA GLN A 131 36.32 14.61 -29.22
C GLN A 131 36.50 14.97 -27.74
N VAL A 132 36.30 14.01 -26.84
CA VAL A 132 36.49 14.18 -25.40
C VAL A 132 37.97 14.00 -25.06
N ARG A 133 38.53 14.97 -24.34
CA ARG A 133 39.92 14.96 -23.86
C ARG A 133 39.97 14.50 -22.41
N SER A 134 39.33 15.27 -21.53
CA SER A 134 39.35 15.05 -20.09
C SER A 134 37.97 14.70 -19.58
N VAL A 135 37.92 13.78 -18.63
CA VAL A 135 36.69 13.24 -18.05
C VAL A 135 36.80 13.30 -16.52
N LEU A 136 35.75 13.80 -15.88
CA LEU A 136 35.59 13.74 -14.44
C LEU A 136 34.33 12.93 -14.14
N CYS A 137 34.51 11.76 -13.53
CA CYS A 137 33.42 10.83 -13.26
C CYS A 137 33.25 10.66 -11.75
N LEU A 138 32.03 10.89 -11.27
CA LEU A 138 31.70 10.94 -9.85
C LEU A 138 30.52 10.00 -9.53
N PRO A 139 30.62 9.20 -8.47
CA PRO A 139 29.52 8.37 -8.00
C PRO A 139 28.55 9.20 -7.15
N LEU A 140 27.25 9.01 -7.38
CA LEU A 140 26.19 9.51 -6.53
C LEU A 140 25.87 8.46 -5.47
N ILE A 141 26.37 8.67 -4.25
CA ILE A 141 26.27 7.69 -3.17
C ILE A 141 25.41 8.29 -2.04
N THR A 142 24.46 7.52 -1.52
CA THR A 142 23.69 7.90 -0.32
C THR A 142 24.57 7.87 0.93
N ALA A 143 24.11 8.50 2.01
CA ALA A 143 24.76 8.38 3.33
C ALA A 143 24.89 6.92 3.81
N ASN A 144 24.01 6.04 3.31
CA ASN A 144 24.00 4.61 3.64
C ASN A 144 25.01 3.79 2.82
N GLY A 145 25.67 4.42 1.85
CA GLY A 145 26.66 3.78 0.97
C GLY A 145 26.08 3.20 -0.33
N ASP A 146 24.78 3.35 -0.57
CA ASP A 146 24.12 2.86 -1.79
C ASP A 146 24.40 3.79 -2.98
N LEU A 147 24.67 3.20 -4.15
CA LEU A 147 24.90 3.96 -5.38
C LEU A 147 23.56 4.31 -6.04
N LEU A 148 23.20 5.60 -6.05
CA LEU A 148 22.04 6.12 -6.77
C LEU A 148 22.29 6.21 -8.28
N GLY A 149 23.52 6.55 -8.66
CA GLY A 149 23.89 6.76 -10.07
C GLY A 149 25.34 7.20 -10.23
N VAL A 150 25.73 7.54 -11.46
CA VAL A 150 27.07 8.03 -11.80
C VAL A 150 26.92 9.26 -12.69
N LEU A 151 27.57 10.36 -12.29
CA LEU A 151 27.70 11.58 -13.08
C LEU A 151 29.03 11.57 -13.81
N GLU A 152 28.98 11.76 -15.12
CA GLU A 152 30.16 11.88 -15.96
C GLU A 152 30.19 13.27 -16.59
N LEU A 153 31.23 14.04 -16.32
CA LEU A 153 31.49 15.35 -16.89
C LEU A 153 32.57 15.23 -17.96
N GLN A 154 32.33 15.83 -19.12
CA GLN A 154 33.18 15.70 -20.29
C GLN A 154 33.70 17.06 -20.72
N ARG A 155 34.97 17.12 -21.14
CA ARG A 155 35.57 18.31 -21.73
C ARG A 155 36.25 17.97 -23.05
N ARG A 156 36.02 18.80 -24.07
CA ARG A 156 36.47 18.58 -25.44
C ARG A 156 37.92 18.99 -25.66
N TRP A 157 38.49 18.50 -26.75
CA TRP A 157 39.81 18.92 -27.22
C TRP A 157 39.83 20.45 -27.47
N GLY A 158 40.92 21.11 -27.08
CA GLY A 158 41.09 22.56 -27.21
C GLY A 158 40.83 23.37 -25.94
N LYS A 159 40.24 22.78 -24.89
CA LYS A 159 40.15 23.36 -23.54
C LYS A 159 41.16 22.73 -22.57
N GLU A 160 41.44 23.43 -21.47
CA GLU A 160 42.29 22.93 -20.39
C GLU A 160 41.66 21.68 -19.74
N PRO A 161 42.42 20.63 -19.39
CA PRO A 161 41.86 19.45 -18.73
C PRO A 161 41.21 19.80 -17.37
N PHE A 162 40.36 18.93 -16.85
CA PHE A 162 39.86 19.11 -15.50
C PHE A 162 41.02 19.02 -14.50
N THR A 163 40.97 19.86 -13.48
CA THR A 163 41.99 19.92 -12.43
C THR A 163 41.41 19.40 -11.11
N ILE A 164 42.27 19.15 -10.13
CA ILE A 164 41.86 18.73 -8.79
C ILE A 164 40.87 19.72 -8.17
N ARG A 165 41.01 21.03 -8.44
CA ARG A 165 40.04 22.05 -7.98
C ARG A 165 38.63 21.83 -8.55
N HIS A 166 38.53 21.45 -9.83
CA HIS A 166 37.24 21.11 -10.44
C HIS A 166 36.65 19.85 -9.80
N GLN A 167 37.48 18.86 -9.49
CA GLN A 167 37.06 17.65 -8.77
C GLN A 167 36.55 17.97 -7.36
N GLU A 168 37.23 18.83 -6.60
CA GLU A 168 36.80 19.24 -5.25
C GLU A 168 35.44 19.92 -5.29
N VAL A 169 35.24 20.90 -6.19
CA VAL A 169 33.96 21.60 -6.35
C VAL A 169 32.84 20.65 -6.78
N ALA A 170 33.10 19.81 -7.79
CA ALA A 170 32.12 18.84 -8.27
C ALA A 170 31.72 17.83 -7.18
N THR A 171 32.70 17.32 -6.43
CA THR A 171 32.46 16.35 -5.36
C THR A 171 31.65 16.98 -4.23
N ALA A 172 31.96 18.23 -3.85
CA ALA A 172 31.20 18.95 -2.84
C ALA A 172 29.74 19.15 -3.28
N LEU A 173 29.51 19.72 -4.47
CA LEU A 173 28.16 19.95 -4.98
C LEU A 173 27.36 18.66 -5.17
N LEU A 174 28.01 17.59 -5.62
CA LEU A 174 27.38 16.28 -5.79
C LEU A 174 26.99 15.65 -4.45
N ALA A 175 27.79 15.84 -3.40
CA ALA A 175 27.44 15.39 -2.06
C ALA A 175 26.17 16.09 -1.56
N TRP A 176 26.05 17.41 -1.78
CA TRP A 176 24.82 18.15 -1.48
C TRP A 176 23.63 17.63 -2.28
N ALA A 177 23.80 17.39 -3.59
CA ALA A 177 22.75 16.84 -4.43
C ALA A 177 22.29 15.45 -3.96
N SER A 178 23.21 14.58 -3.56
CA SER A 178 22.90 13.25 -3.04
C SER A 178 22.10 13.31 -1.73
N VAL A 179 22.53 14.16 -0.79
CA VAL A 179 21.83 14.35 0.48
C VAL A 179 20.43 14.91 0.26
N ALA A 180 20.28 15.91 -0.62
CA ALA A 180 18.99 16.50 -0.96
C ALA A 180 18.03 15.46 -1.55
N ILE A 181 18.49 14.64 -2.49
CA ILE A 181 17.67 13.60 -3.11
C ILE A 181 17.28 12.52 -2.11
N HIS A 182 18.23 12.08 -1.28
CA HIS A 182 17.93 11.12 -0.22
C HIS A 182 16.86 11.70 0.73
N GLN A 183 16.97 12.98 1.11
CA GLN A 183 15.98 13.65 1.95
C GLN A 183 14.60 13.72 1.27
N VAL A 184 14.54 14.05 -0.01
CA VAL A 184 13.29 14.05 -0.80
C VAL A 184 12.67 12.65 -0.84
N GLN A 185 13.46 11.61 -1.12
CA GLN A 185 13.00 10.22 -1.18
C GLN A 185 12.48 9.74 0.18
N VAL A 186 13.21 10.02 1.27
CA VAL A 186 12.80 9.69 2.63
C VAL A 186 11.55 10.46 3.02
N SER A 187 11.50 11.76 2.75
CA SER A 187 10.34 12.61 3.07
C SER A 187 9.09 12.17 2.30
N HIS A 188 9.22 11.85 1.01
CA HIS A 188 8.12 11.34 0.20
C HIS A 188 7.65 9.96 0.70
N GLY A 189 8.59 9.06 1.03
CA GLY A 189 8.27 7.77 1.64
C GLY A 189 7.54 7.92 2.97
N LEU A 190 8.01 8.82 3.82
CA LEU A 190 7.39 9.14 5.10
C LEU A 190 6.02 9.79 4.92
N ALA A 191 5.88 10.77 4.03
CA ALA A 191 4.61 11.43 3.73
C ALA A 191 3.57 10.40 3.26
N LYS A 192 3.96 9.48 2.37
CA LYS A 192 3.10 8.38 1.94
C LYS A 192 2.72 7.48 3.13
N GLN A 193 3.66 7.12 4.00
CA GLN A 193 3.34 6.36 5.21
C GLN A 193 2.42 7.11 6.18
N THR A 194 2.59 8.41 6.35
CA THR A 194 1.73 9.26 7.19
C THR A 194 0.33 9.36 6.61
N GLU A 195 0.19 9.59 5.30
CA GLU A 195 -1.10 9.60 4.61
C GLU A 195 -1.84 8.27 4.78
N LEU A 196 -1.11 7.15 4.62
CA LEU A 196 -1.65 5.82 4.89
C LEU A 196 -2.15 5.69 6.34
N ASN A 197 -1.34 6.10 7.32
CA ASN A 197 -1.70 6.02 8.73
C ASN A 197 -2.85 6.94 9.09
N ASP A 198 -2.91 8.16 8.55
CA ASP A 198 -3.97 9.12 8.80
C ASP A 198 -5.29 8.64 8.20
N PHE A 199 -5.27 8.08 6.98
CA PHE A 199 -6.43 7.41 6.39
C PHE A 199 -6.92 6.27 7.29
N LEU A 200 -6.00 5.42 7.75
CA LEU A 200 -6.34 4.31 8.64
C LEU A 200 -6.90 4.78 9.99
N LEU A 201 -6.36 5.87 10.55
CA LEU A 201 -6.87 6.48 11.79
C LEU A 201 -8.23 7.13 11.59
N ASP A 202 -8.46 7.79 10.46
CA ASP A 202 -9.76 8.39 10.14
C ASP A 202 -10.82 7.30 9.97
N VAL A 203 -10.50 6.22 9.26
CA VAL A 203 -11.32 5.01 9.14
C VAL A 203 -11.52 4.33 10.50
N SER A 204 -10.52 4.28 11.37
CA SER A 204 -10.69 3.78 12.72
C SER A 204 -11.69 4.67 13.50
N LYS A 205 -11.49 5.98 13.49
CA LYS A 205 -12.24 6.94 14.31
C LYS A 205 -13.70 7.07 13.86
N THR A 206 -13.94 7.29 12.57
CA THR A 206 -15.29 7.45 12.01
C THR A 206 -16.19 6.23 12.22
N TYR A 207 -15.61 5.03 12.29
CA TYR A 207 -16.38 3.78 12.36
C TYR A 207 -16.41 3.12 13.74
N PHE A 208 -15.44 3.34 14.64
CA PHE A 208 -15.60 2.96 16.05
C PHE A 208 -16.68 3.77 16.76
N ASP A 209 -16.95 4.99 16.29
CA ASP A 209 -18.05 5.81 16.80
C ASP A 209 -19.45 5.34 16.30
N ASN A 210 -19.52 4.62 15.17
CA ASN A 210 -20.76 4.13 14.55
C ASN A 210 -20.74 2.61 14.30
N ILE A 211 -21.09 1.84 15.34
CA ILE A 211 -21.08 0.36 15.43
C ILE A 211 -21.88 -0.36 14.31
N VAL A 212 -22.74 0.35 13.56
CA VAL A 212 -23.72 -0.25 12.63
C VAL A 212 -23.17 -0.49 11.21
N ALA A 213 -21.99 0.02 10.85
CA ALA A 213 -21.52 0.03 9.45
C ALA A 213 -20.23 -0.78 9.17
N ILE A 214 -20.05 -1.94 9.81
CA ILE A 214 -18.82 -2.75 9.63
C ILE A 214 -18.65 -3.24 8.19
N ASP A 215 -19.73 -3.42 7.43
CA ASP A 215 -19.59 -3.81 6.03
C ASP A 215 -19.11 -2.65 5.13
N SER A 216 -19.50 -1.40 5.43
CA SER A 216 -18.98 -0.25 4.67
C SER A 216 -17.53 0.07 5.01
N LEU A 217 -17.08 -0.33 6.22
CA LEU A 217 -15.67 -0.24 6.62
C LEU A 217 -14.80 -1.12 5.71
N LEU A 218 -15.19 -2.38 5.51
CA LEU A 218 -14.45 -3.30 4.63
C LEU A 218 -14.44 -2.80 3.18
N GLU A 219 -15.54 -2.22 2.69
CA GLU A 219 -15.61 -1.61 1.36
C GLU A 219 -14.58 -0.47 1.20
N HIS A 220 -14.55 0.50 2.12
CA HIS A 220 -13.60 1.61 2.05
C HIS A 220 -12.13 1.17 2.13
N ILE A 221 -11.83 0.20 3.02
CA ILE A 221 -10.47 -0.36 3.12
C ILE A 221 -10.05 -1.01 1.79
N MET A 222 -10.96 -1.76 1.16
CA MET A 222 -10.69 -2.44 -0.12
C MET A 222 -10.52 -1.47 -1.29
N ILE A 223 -11.34 -0.42 -1.38
CA ILE A 223 -11.19 0.65 -2.41
C ILE A 223 -9.83 1.34 -2.26
N TYR A 224 -9.47 1.71 -1.04
CA TYR A 224 -8.21 2.39 -0.80
C TYR A 224 -7.01 1.47 -1.09
N ALA A 225 -7.08 0.21 -0.66
CA ALA A 225 -6.04 -0.77 -0.97
C ALA A 225 -5.89 -0.98 -2.48
N LYS A 226 -7.00 -1.06 -3.23
CA LYS A 226 -7.01 -1.12 -4.71
C LYS A 226 -6.27 0.05 -5.33
N ASN A 227 -6.58 1.28 -4.90
CA ASN A 227 -5.95 2.49 -5.42
C ASN A 227 -4.45 2.54 -5.09
N LEU A 228 -4.07 2.12 -3.88
CA LEU A 228 -2.67 2.14 -3.44
C LEU A 228 -1.76 1.20 -4.25
N VAL A 229 -2.24 -0.02 -4.55
CA VAL A 229 -1.50 -0.97 -5.40
C VAL A 229 -1.76 -0.78 -6.89
N ASN A 230 -2.58 0.22 -7.25
CA ASN A 230 -2.99 0.52 -8.61
C ASN A 230 -3.59 -0.71 -9.34
N ALA A 231 -4.47 -1.43 -8.64
CA ALA A 231 -5.18 -2.60 -9.17
C ALA A 231 -6.51 -2.17 -9.83
N ASP A 232 -6.95 -2.96 -10.81
CA ASP A 232 -8.21 -2.75 -11.52
C ASP A 232 -9.39 -3.19 -10.66
N ARG A 233 -9.29 -4.39 -10.07
CA ARG A 233 -10.35 -4.97 -9.22
C ARG A 233 -9.80 -5.51 -7.93
N CYS A 234 -10.69 -5.60 -6.94
CA CYS A 234 -10.39 -6.19 -5.64
C CYS A 234 -11.53 -7.09 -5.18
N ALA A 235 -11.18 -8.12 -4.39
CA ALA A 235 -12.14 -9.06 -3.83
C ALA A 235 -11.72 -9.49 -2.43
N LEU A 236 -12.70 -9.69 -1.54
CA LEU A 236 -12.51 -10.24 -0.20
C LEU A 236 -13.35 -11.50 -0.02
N PHE A 237 -12.68 -12.61 0.22
CA PHE A 237 -13.30 -13.91 0.49
C PHE A 237 -13.22 -14.21 1.98
N GLN A 238 -14.33 -14.59 2.59
CA GLN A 238 -14.38 -15.12 3.95
C GLN A 238 -14.32 -16.66 3.91
N VAL A 239 -13.65 -17.25 4.91
CA VAL A 239 -13.51 -18.70 5.02
C VAL A 239 -14.64 -19.26 5.89
N ASP A 240 -15.45 -20.15 5.33
CA ASP A 240 -16.36 -21.00 6.09
C ASP A 240 -15.69 -22.35 6.40
N HIS A 241 -15.13 -22.47 7.60
CA HIS A 241 -14.50 -23.70 8.06
C HIS A 241 -15.49 -24.87 8.24
N LYS A 242 -16.81 -24.63 8.34
CA LYS A 242 -17.78 -25.72 8.52
C LYS A 242 -17.99 -26.48 7.22
N ASN A 243 -18.07 -25.75 6.11
CA ASN A 243 -18.33 -26.30 4.78
C ASN A 243 -17.06 -26.42 3.91
N ASN A 244 -15.91 -25.95 4.40
CA ASN A 244 -14.65 -25.85 3.63
C ASN A 244 -14.81 -25.07 2.32
N GLU A 245 -15.50 -23.93 2.42
CA GLU A 245 -15.81 -23.08 1.27
C GLU A 245 -15.37 -21.64 1.53
N LEU A 246 -15.06 -20.95 0.45
CA LEU A 246 -14.83 -19.51 0.41
C LEU A 246 -16.08 -18.86 -0.16
N TYR A 247 -16.53 -17.78 0.48
CA TYR A 247 -17.62 -16.94 -0.03
C TYR A 247 -17.20 -15.47 0.00
N SER A 248 -17.68 -14.68 -0.95
CA SER A 248 -17.42 -13.24 -1.01
C SER A 248 -18.72 -12.46 -1.06
N ASP A 249 -18.89 -11.56 -0.09
CA ASP A 249 -19.92 -10.51 -0.10
C ASP A 249 -19.38 -9.19 -0.68
N LEU A 250 -18.07 -9.08 -0.89
CA LEU A 250 -17.35 -7.89 -1.34
C LEU A 250 -16.52 -8.23 -2.58
N PHE A 251 -17.19 -8.22 -3.73
CA PHE A 251 -16.60 -8.45 -5.04
C PHE A 251 -16.80 -7.22 -5.91
N ASP A 252 -15.69 -6.62 -6.38
CA ASP A 252 -15.73 -5.50 -7.32
C ASP A 252 -16.15 -5.99 -8.71
N ILE A 253 -17.36 -5.60 -9.15
CA ILE A 253 -17.94 -6.01 -10.44
C ILE A 253 -17.42 -5.11 -11.59
N GLY A 254 -16.71 -4.02 -11.27
CA GLY A 254 -16.26 -3.03 -12.24
C GLY A 254 -17.36 -2.06 -12.69
N GLU A 255 -18.46 -1.96 -11.94
CA GLU A 255 -19.43 -0.87 -12.10
C GLU A 255 -18.99 0.31 -11.23
N GLU A 256 -18.91 1.51 -11.80
CA GLU A 256 -18.61 2.73 -11.07
C GLU A 256 -19.88 3.58 -10.89
N LYS A 257 -20.12 4.06 -9.67
CA LYS A 257 -21.08 5.14 -9.39
C LYS A 257 -20.31 6.30 -8.79
N GLU A 258 -20.44 7.49 -9.37
CA GLU A 258 -19.75 8.71 -8.92
C GLU A 258 -18.22 8.55 -8.76
N GLY A 259 -17.58 7.73 -9.60
CA GLY A 259 -16.13 7.50 -9.56
C GLY A 259 -15.65 6.56 -8.46
N GLN A 260 -16.55 5.87 -7.75
CA GLN A 260 -16.21 4.83 -6.77
C GLN A 260 -16.68 3.44 -7.24
N PRO A 261 -15.95 2.35 -6.91
CA PRO A 261 -16.37 1.01 -7.27
C PRO A 261 -17.63 0.60 -6.51
N VAL A 262 -18.62 0.03 -7.21
CA VAL A 262 -19.85 -0.48 -6.61
C VAL A 262 -19.67 -1.96 -6.27
N PHE A 263 -19.71 -2.27 -4.97
CA PHE A 263 -19.81 -3.64 -4.49
C PHE A 263 -21.29 -4.06 -4.45
N ARG A 264 -21.69 -5.12 -5.18
CA ARG A 264 -23.07 -5.65 -5.06
C ARG A 264 -23.14 -6.71 -3.96
N LYS A 265 -23.88 -6.41 -2.89
CA LYS A 265 -24.31 -7.35 -1.85
C LYS A 265 -25.63 -8.04 -2.19
N THR A 266 -25.73 -8.70 -3.34
CA THR A 266 -26.96 -9.46 -3.67
C THR A 266 -26.75 -10.92 -3.29
N LYS A 267 -27.68 -11.53 -2.53
CA LYS A 267 -27.65 -12.96 -2.15
C LYS A 267 -27.45 -13.91 -3.33
N GLU A 268 -27.84 -13.49 -4.53
CA GLU A 268 -27.72 -14.24 -5.80
C GLU A 268 -26.32 -14.19 -6.44
N ILE A 269 -25.42 -13.31 -6.00
CA ILE A 269 -24.03 -13.16 -6.53
C ILE A 269 -23.01 -13.49 -5.42
N THR A 270 -23.34 -14.42 -4.51
CA THR A 270 -22.33 -14.94 -3.58
C THR A 270 -21.42 -15.88 -4.35
N CYS A 271 -20.23 -15.39 -4.73
CA CYS A 271 -19.19 -16.23 -5.34
C CYS A 271 -18.72 -17.21 -4.27
N ARG A 272 -19.30 -18.42 -4.28
CA ARG A 272 -19.01 -19.49 -3.33
C ARG A 272 -18.32 -20.64 -4.05
N PHE A 273 -17.13 -21.00 -3.60
CA PHE A 273 -16.36 -22.10 -4.16
C PHE A 273 -15.58 -22.84 -3.09
N SER A 274 -15.22 -24.09 -3.37
CA SER A 274 -14.44 -24.91 -2.45
C SER A 274 -13.06 -24.28 -2.17
N ILE A 275 -12.61 -24.35 -0.92
CA ILE A 275 -11.28 -23.90 -0.49
C ILE A 275 -10.13 -24.63 -1.21
N GLU A 276 -10.41 -25.73 -1.90
CA GLU A 276 -9.42 -26.47 -2.68
C GLU A 276 -9.16 -25.87 -4.06
N LYS A 277 -10.04 -24.99 -4.54
CA LYS A 277 -9.97 -24.39 -5.87
C LYS A 277 -9.45 -22.96 -5.83
N GLY A 278 -8.65 -22.61 -6.84
CA GLY A 278 -8.22 -21.23 -7.08
C GLY A 278 -7.03 -20.78 -6.24
N ILE A 279 -6.47 -19.63 -6.60
CA ILE A 279 -5.38 -18.98 -5.87
C ILE A 279 -5.82 -18.60 -4.45
N ALA A 280 -7.04 -18.08 -4.31
CA ALA A 280 -7.61 -17.73 -3.00
C ALA A 280 -7.71 -18.95 -2.06
N GLY A 281 -8.11 -20.12 -2.59
CA GLY A 281 -8.14 -21.38 -1.83
C GLY A 281 -6.76 -21.82 -1.36
N GLN A 282 -5.75 -21.72 -2.24
CA GLN A 282 -4.38 -22.05 -1.88
C GLN A 282 -3.84 -21.13 -0.76
N VAL A 283 -4.10 -19.82 -0.84
CA VAL A 283 -3.70 -18.86 0.21
C VAL A 283 -4.44 -19.14 1.52
N ALA A 284 -5.73 -19.49 1.46
CA ALA A 284 -6.51 -19.86 2.64
C ALA A 284 -5.94 -21.10 3.34
N LYS A 285 -5.46 -22.10 2.59
CA LYS A 285 -4.85 -23.32 3.13
C LYS A 285 -3.45 -23.10 3.69
N THR A 286 -2.59 -22.39 2.96
CA THR A 286 -1.17 -22.24 3.35
C THR A 286 -0.95 -21.11 4.34
N GLY A 287 -1.81 -20.10 4.36
CA GLY A 287 -1.57 -18.85 5.09
C GLY A 287 -0.37 -18.07 4.54
N MET A 288 0.06 -18.33 3.30
CA MET A 288 1.18 -17.65 2.65
C MET A 288 0.69 -16.68 1.57
N VAL A 289 1.36 -15.53 1.46
CA VAL A 289 1.11 -14.54 0.41
C VAL A 289 1.52 -15.11 -0.95
N LEU A 290 0.70 -14.89 -1.97
CA LEU A 290 0.98 -15.27 -3.35
C LEU A 290 0.90 -14.05 -4.28
N ASN A 291 1.98 -13.82 -5.02
CA ASN A 291 2.05 -12.82 -6.09
C ASN A 291 2.27 -13.56 -7.42
N ILE A 292 1.23 -13.61 -8.24
CA ILE A 292 1.18 -14.37 -9.49
C ILE A 292 1.30 -13.38 -10.66
N PRO A 293 2.39 -13.40 -11.43
CA PRO A 293 2.61 -12.48 -12.55
C PRO A 293 1.75 -12.82 -13.78
N ASP A 294 1.43 -14.10 -13.98
CA ASP A 294 0.52 -14.59 -15.03
C ASP A 294 -0.42 -15.65 -14.45
N ALA A 295 -1.70 -15.30 -14.34
CA ALA A 295 -2.72 -16.18 -13.79
C ALA A 295 -3.05 -17.37 -14.70
N TYR A 296 -2.98 -17.23 -16.03
CA TYR A 296 -3.34 -18.31 -16.96
C TYR A 296 -2.25 -19.39 -17.07
N ALA A 297 -1.01 -19.02 -16.76
CA ALA A 297 0.12 -19.93 -16.67
C ALA A 297 0.14 -20.75 -15.36
N ASP A 298 -0.52 -20.29 -14.29
CA ASP A 298 -0.54 -21.00 -13.01
C ASP A 298 -1.65 -22.09 -13.01
N PRO A 299 -1.31 -23.37 -12.77
CA PRO A 299 -2.27 -24.47 -12.76
C PRO A 299 -3.30 -24.38 -11.61
N ARG A 300 -3.05 -23.56 -10.59
CA ARG A 300 -3.93 -23.37 -9.43
C ARG A 300 -5.03 -22.34 -9.71
N PHE A 301 -4.96 -21.60 -10.82
CA PHE A 301 -5.93 -20.57 -11.15
C PHE A 301 -7.30 -21.17 -11.55
N ASN A 302 -8.37 -20.64 -10.95
CA ASN A 302 -9.73 -21.08 -11.27
C ASN A 302 -10.34 -20.22 -12.37
N ARG A 303 -10.40 -20.77 -13.60
CA ARG A 303 -10.96 -20.09 -14.78
C ARG A 303 -12.49 -19.98 -14.76
N GLU A 304 -13.18 -20.74 -13.91
CA GLU A 304 -14.65 -20.72 -13.82
C GLU A 304 -15.18 -19.32 -13.47
N VAL A 305 -14.46 -18.57 -12.62
CA VAL A 305 -14.85 -17.22 -12.17
C VAL A 305 -14.71 -16.20 -13.32
N ASP A 306 -13.61 -16.26 -14.07
CA ASP A 306 -13.39 -15.42 -15.27
C ASP A 306 -14.48 -15.66 -16.33
N LEU A 307 -14.82 -16.94 -16.59
CA LEU A 307 -15.85 -17.32 -17.55
C LEU A 307 -17.24 -16.80 -17.16
N TYR A 308 -17.59 -16.86 -15.87
CA TYR A 308 -18.87 -16.35 -15.37
C TYR A 308 -18.95 -14.82 -15.44
N THR A 309 -17.85 -14.14 -15.16
CA THR A 309 -17.80 -12.67 -15.11
C THR A 309 -17.49 -12.00 -16.45
N GLY A 310 -17.05 -12.76 -17.46
CA GLY A 310 -16.56 -12.25 -18.74
C GLY A 310 -15.28 -11.41 -18.62
N TYR A 311 -14.58 -11.54 -17.49
CA TYR A 311 -13.38 -10.76 -17.17
C TYR A 311 -12.11 -11.61 -17.38
N THR A 312 -11.02 -10.97 -17.79
CA THR A 312 -9.73 -11.66 -18.02
C THR A 312 -8.71 -11.27 -16.95
N THR A 313 -8.34 -12.25 -16.13
CA THR A 313 -7.36 -12.08 -15.08
C THR A 313 -5.94 -12.29 -15.63
N ARG A 314 -5.10 -11.25 -15.60
CA ARG A 314 -3.70 -11.27 -16.05
C ARG A 314 -2.75 -11.54 -14.89
N ASN A 315 -2.81 -10.71 -13.84
CA ASN A 315 -1.96 -10.86 -12.66
C ASN A 315 -2.78 -10.74 -11.36
N ILE A 316 -2.31 -11.42 -10.32
CA ILE A 316 -3.02 -11.57 -9.04
C ILE A 316 -2.05 -11.36 -7.88
N LEU A 317 -2.43 -10.50 -6.93
CA LEU A 317 -1.79 -10.41 -5.63
C LEU A 317 -2.80 -10.84 -4.56
N CYS A 318 -2.47 -11.88 -3.81
CA CYS A 318 -3.40 -12.52 -2.88
C CYS A 318 -2.77 -12.66 -1.49
N MET A 319 -3.48 -12.21 -0.46
CA MET A 319 -3.00 -12.22 0.93
C MET A 319 -4.00 -12.87 1.89
N PRO A 320 -3.50 -13.66 2.84
CA PRO A 320 -4.32 -14.27 3.87
C PRO A 320 -4.69 -13.23 4.94
N ILE A 321 -5.91 -13.32 5.44
CA ILE A 321 -6.40 -12.59 6.58
C ILE A 321 -6.34 -13.53 7.78
N VAL A 322 -5.39 -13.30 8.69
CA VAL A 322 -5.13 -14.19 9.82
C VAL A 322 -5.64 -13.56 11.11
N SER A 323 -6.44 -14.31 11.88
CA SER A 323 -6.89 -13.93 13.21
C SER A 323 -6.60 -15.06 14.18
N ARG A 324 -5.89 -14.74 15.29
CA ARG A 324 -5.51 -15.69 16.34
C ARG A 324 -4.86 -16.99 15.83
N GLY A 325 -4.08 -16.88 14.75
CA GLY A 325 -3.38 -18.02 14.13
C GLY A 325 -4.19 -18.85 13.12
N SER A 326 -5.47 -18.52 12.89
CA SER A 326 -6.29 -19.14 11.83
C SER A 326 -6.55 -18.17 10.68
N VAL A 327 -6.59 -18.67 9.45
CA VAL A 327 -6.97 -17.87 8.28
C VAL A 327 -8.50 -17.73 8.27
N ILE A 328 -9.00 -16.53 8.51
CA ILE A 328 -10.45 -16.22 8.54
C ILE A 328 -10.98 -15.69 7.21
N GLY A 329 -10.08 -15.32 6.31
CA GLY A 329 -10.41 -14.77 5.00
C GLY A 329 -9.18 -14.60 4.12
N VAL A 330 -9.41 -14.15 2.89
CA VAL A 330 -8.39 -13.90 1.89
C VAL A 330 -8.76 -12.63 1.13
N VAL A 331 -7.82 -11.69 1.01
CA VAL A 331 -7.98 -10.52 0.14
C VAL A 331 -7.19 -10.72 -1.14
N GLN A 332 -7.77 -10.29 -2.26
CA GLN A 332 -7.21 -10.46 -3.59
C GLN A 332 -7.30 -9.15 -4.37
N MET A 333 -6.17 -8.76 -4.96
CA MET A 333 -6.05 -7.67 -5.93
C MET A 333 -5.81 -8.28 -7.30
N VAL A 334 -6.52 -7.76 -8.29
CA VAL A 334 -6.55 -8.32 -9.65
C VAL A 334 -6.18 -7.23 -10.64
N ASN A 335 -5.27 -7.57 -11.55
CA ASN A 335 -4.83 -6.76 -12.67
C ASN A 335 -4.27 -5.39 -12.29
N LYS A 336 -2.94 -5.27 -12.25
CA LYS A 336 -2.28 -3.98 -12.12
C LYS A 336 -2.52 -3.11 -13.37
N LEU A 337 -2.92 -1.86 -13.16
CA LEU A 337 -3.26 -0.90 -14.21
C LEU A 337 -2.03 -0.48 -15.05
N SER A 338 -0.82 -0.53 -14.47
CA SER A 338 0.42 -0.25 -15.20
C SER A 338 0.80 -1.30 -16.26
N GLY A 339 0.07 -2.42 -16.35
CA GLY A 339 0.31 -3.49 -17.31
C GLY A 339 1.45 -4.45 -16.97
N SER A 340 2.22 -4.19 -15.90
CA SER A 340 3.24 -5.06 -15.33
C SER A 340 2.69 -5.90 -14.16
N ALA A 341 3.45 -6.90 -13.68
CA ALA A 341 3.10 -7.63 -12.47
C ALA A 341 3.22 -6.75 -11.20
N PHE A 342 2.60 -7.18 -10.09
CA PHE A 342 2.74 -6.51 -8.80
C PHE A 342 4.18 -6.59 -8.30
N THR A 343 4.72 -5.48 -7.81
CA THR A 343 6.10 -5.41 -7.32
C THR A 343 6.19 -5.83 -5.85
N LYS A 344 7.40 -6.07 -5.35
CA LYS A 344 7.61 -6.40 -3.93
C LYS A 344 7.19 -5.25 -2.99
N THR A 345 7.29 -4.01 -3.47
CA THR A 345 6.79 -2.85 -2.74
C THR A 345 5.27 -2.88 -2.60
N ASP A 346 4.55 -3.28 -3.66
CA ASP A 346 3.09 -3.43 -3.60
C ASP A 346 2.69 -4.51 -2.60
N GLU A 347 3.42 -5.63 -2.57
CA GLU A 347 3.22 -6.69 -1.59
C GLU A 347 3.42 -6.18 -0.15
N ASN A 348 4.49 -5.43 0.11
CA ASN A 348 4.73 -4.88 1.44
C ASN A 348 3.67 -3.86 1.85
N ASN A 349 3.24 -2.99 0.93
CA ASN A 349 2.19 -2.01 1.18
C ASN A 349 0.85 -2.70 1.47
N PHE A 350 0.48 -3.71 0.66
CA PHE A 350 -0.78 -4.42 0.79
C PHE A 350 -0.85 -5.29 2.05
N LYS A 351 0.30 -5.76 2.56
CA LYS A 351 0.37 -6.53 3.81
C LYS A 351 -0.19 -5.77 5.01
N MET A 352 -0.02 -4.45 5.06
CA MET A 352 -0.60 -3.63 6.13
C MET A 352 -2.13 -3.68 6.08
N PHE A 353 -2.73 -3.57 4.89
CA PHE A 353 -4.18 -3.63 4.71
C PHE A 353 -4.78 -4.98 5.09
N ALA A 354 -4.08 -6.09 4.79
CA ALA A 354 -4.53 -7.42 5.21
C ALA A 354 -4.71 -7.53 6.74
N VAL A 355 -3.86 -6.84 7.53
CA VAL A 355 -3.98 -6.78 9.00
C VAL A 355 -5.22 -5.99 9.43
N PHE A 356 -5.51 -4.86 8.79
CA PHE A 356 -6.71 -4.06 9.09
C PHE A 356 -8.00 -4.78 8.69
N CYS A 357 -8.02 -5.45 7.53
CA CYS A 357 -9.13 -6.32 7.14
C CYS A 357 -9.36 -7.43 8.18
N ALA A 358 -8.29 -7.98 8.78
CA ALA A 358 -8.41 -8.98 9.84
C ALA A 358 -9.08 -8.44 11.09
N LEU A 359 -8.70 -7.22 11.51
CA LEU A 359 -9.30 -6.56 12.66
C LEU A 359 -10.78 -6.23 12.40
N ALA A 360 -11.09 -5.66 11.24
CA ALA A 360 -12.45 -5.31 10.82
C ALA A 360 -13.35 -6.55 10.77
N LEU A 361 -12.91 -7.63 10.11
CA LEU A 361 -13.65 -8.90 10.05
C LEU A 361 -13.80 -9.55 11.43
N HIS A 362 -12.80 -9.44 12.31
CA HIS A 362 -12.91 -9.96 13.67
C HIS A 362 -13.99 -9.23 14.47
N CYS A 363 -13.99 -7.89 14.40
CA CYS A 363 -15.02 -7.05 15.01
C CYS A 363 -16.41 -7.34 14.42
N ALA A 364 -16.52 -7.48 13.09
CA ALA A 364 -17.75 -7.86 12.39
C ALA A 364 -18.33 -9.16 12.94
N ASN A 365 -17.51 -10.20 12.98
CA ASN A 365 -17.91 -11.52 13.46
C ASN A 365 -18.29 -11.50 14.94
N MET A 366 -17.54 -10.78 15.78
CA MET A 366 -17.87 -10.63 17.19
C MET A 366 -19.22 -9.93 17.37
N TYR A 367 -19.46 -8.88 16.60
CA TYR A 367 -20.71 -8.13 16.63
C TYR A 367 -21.91 -8.96 16.15
N HIS A 368 -21.78 -9.66 15.01
CA HIS A 368 -22.83 -10.56 14.51
C HIS A 368 -23.19 -11.63 15.55
N ARG A 369 -22.20 -12.18 16.26
CA ARG A 369 -22.43 -13.13 17.36
C ARG A 369 -23.21 -12.51 18.52
N ILE A 370 -22.85 -11.30 18.93
CA ILE A 370 -23.55 -10.57 20.00
C ILE A 370 -25.00 -10.30 19.58
N ARG A 371 -25.23 -9.75 18.39
CA ARG A 371 -26.57 -9.46 17.85
C ARG A 371 -27.43 -10.70 17.70
N HIS A 372 -26.85 -11.80 17.22
CA HIS A 372 -27.55 -13.07 17.11
C HIS A 372 -27.97 -13.58 18.50
N SER A 373 -27.08 -13.48 19.49
CA SER A 373 -27.38 -13.83 20.89
C SER A 373 -28.48 -12.94 21.48
N GLU A 374 -28.42 -11.62 21.27
CA GLU A 374 -29.46 -10.68 21.71
C GLU A 374 -30.82 -11.00 21.08
N CYS A 375 -30.85 -11.32 19.79
CA CYS A 375 -32.08 -11.66 19.08
C CYS A 375 -32.71 -12.94 19.66
N ILE A 376 -31.91 -13.99 19.88
CA ILE A 376 -32.37 -15.22 20.52
C ILE A 376 -32.91 -14.92 21.92
N PHE A 377 -32.16 -14.15 22.72
CA PHE A 377 -32.58 -13.79 24.07
C PHE A 377 -33.91 -13.02 24.07
N ARG A 378 -34.06 -12.04 23.19
CA ARG A 378 -35.30 -11.25 23.04
C ARG A 378 -36.49 -12.12 22.69
N VAL A 379 -36.37 -12.98 21.67
CA VAL A 379 -37.47 -13.89 21.26
C VAL A 379 -37.82 -14.87 22.39
N THR A 380 -36.83 -15.32 23.15
CA THR A 380 -37.05 -16.21 24.30
C THR A 380 -37.79 -15.48 25.43
N LEU A 381 -37.41 -14.22 25.70
CA LEU A 381 -38.06 -13.36 26.70
C LEU A 381 -39.51 -13.05 26.30
N GLU A 382 -39.77 -12.72 25.03
CA GLU A 382 -41.12 -12.51 24.49
C GLU A 382 -41.99 -13.76 24.71
N LYS A 383 -41.47 -14.94 24.36
CA LYS A 383 -42.16 -16.22 24.62
C LYS A 383 -42.50 -16.45 26.08
N LEU A 384 -41.57 -16.18 27.00
CA LEU A 384 -41.83 -16.28 28.44
C LEU A 384 -42.90 -15.26 28.89
N SER A 385 -42.86 -14.04 28.36
CA SER A 385 -43.83 -12.99 28.69
C SER A 385 -45.26 -13.37 28.31
N TYR A 386 -45.46 -14.06 27.18
CA TYR A 386 -46.79 -14.57 26.79
C TYR A 386 -47.38 -15.55 27.82
N HIS A 387 -46.53 -16.26 28.57
CA HIS A 387 -46.97 -17.21 29.61
C HIS A 387 -47.00 -16.61 31.02
N SER A 388 -46.43 -15.42 31.23
CA SER A 388 -46.30 -14.81 32.56
C SER A 388 -47.08 -13.51 32.74
N VAL A 389 -47.58 -12.91 31.66
CA VAL A 389 -48.27 -11.61 31.68
C VAL A 389 -49.75 -11.82 31.37
N CYS A 390 -50.59 -11.40 32.32
CA CYS A 390 -52.04 -11.33 32.13
C CYS A 390 -52.39 -10.09 31.29
N THR A 391 -53.26 -10.25 30.29
CA THR A 391 -53.73 -9.12 29.48
C THR A 391 -54.67 -8.22 30.29
N ALA A 392 -54.80 -6.95 29.87
CA ALA A 392 -55.71 -6.01 30.54
C ALA A 392 -57.17 -6.47 30.47
N GLU A 393 -57.58 -7.14 29.39
CA GLU A 393 -58.91 -7.71 29.22
C GLU A 393 -59.13 -8.90 30.15
N GLU A 394 -58.19 -9.86 30.23
CA GLU A 394 -58.27 -10.98 31.18
C GLU A 394 -58.33 -10.50 32.63
N SER A 395 -57.54 -9.48 32.99
CA SER A 395 -57.58 -8.86 34.32
C SER A 395 -58.93 -8.20 34.61
N GLN A 396 -59.49 -7.45 33.65
CA GLN A 396 -60.81 -6.85 33.80
C GLN A 396 -61.94 -7.88 33.87
N SER A 397 -61.88 -8.96 33.07
CA SER A 397 -62.83 -10.07 33.13
C SER A 397 -62.77 -10.79 34.49
N LEU A 398 -61.58 -11.04 35.02
CA LEU A 398 -61.39 -11.60 36.36
C LEU A 398 -61.97 -10.69 37.45
N MET A 399 -61.79 -9.36 37.37
CA MET A 399 -62.38 -8.41 38.33
C MET A 399 -63.90 -8.34 38.27
N GLN A 400 -64.52 -8.72 37.14
CA GLN A 400 -65.97 -8.74 36.95
C GLN A 400 -66.62 -10.09 37.31
N CYS A 401 -65.82 -11.16 37.44
CA CYS A 401 -66.30 -12.47 37.86
C CYS A 401 -66.80 -12.43 39.32
N THR A 402 -68.08 -12.75 39.53
CA THR A 402 -68.68 -12.87 40.86
C THR A 402 -69.39 -14.20 40.99
N LEU A 403 -69.30 -14.82 42.18
CA LEU A 403 -69.99 -16.07 42.46
C LEU A 403 -71.48 -15.80 42.76
N PRO A 404 -72.40 -16.62 42.23
CA PRO A 404 -73.81 -16.60 42.62
C PRO A 404 -73.96 -16.81 44.14
N THR A 405 -74.83 -16.01 44.75
CA THR A 405 -75.12 -16.04 46.20
C THR A 405 -75.44 -17.40 46.82
N PRO A 406 -76.09 -18.39 46.16
CA PRO A 406 -76.28 -19.71 46.74
C PRO A 406 -74.97 -20.50 46.87
N ILE A 407 -74.07 -20.40 45.89
CA ILE A 407 -72.81 -21.15 45.84
C ILE A 407 -71.83 -20.62 46.91
N VAL A 408 -71.83 -19.31 47.16
CA VAL A 408 -71.02 -18.68 48.23
C VAL A 408 -71.22 -19.33 49.60
N LYS A 409 -72.45 -19.75 49.92
CA LYS A 409 -72.77 -20.41 51.20
C LYS A 409 -72.40 -21.88 51.24
N GLU A 410 -72.34 -22.54 50.08
CA GLU A 410 -72.04 -23.96 49.96
C GLU A 410 -70.54 -24.25 49.96
N ILE A 411 -69.70 -23.30 49.52
CA ILE A 411 -68.23 -23.42 49.49
C ILE A 411 -67.65 -23.66 50.90
N GLU A 412 -68.28 -23.12 51.95
CA GLU A 412 -67.82 -23.28 53.34
C GLU A 412 -68.15 -24.68 53.92
N LEU A 413 -68.87 -25.52 53.19
CA LEU A 413 -69.24 -26.87 53.63
C LEU A 413 -68.12 -27.87 53.34
N TYR A 414 -67.84 -28.75 54.31
CA TYR A 414 -66.74 -29.73 54.24
C TYR A 414 -66.87 -30.75 53.09
N HIS A 415 -68.07 -30.90 52.51
CA HIS A 415 -68.37 -31.84 51.43
C HIS A 415 -68.66 -31.12 50.09
N PHE A 416 -68.24 -29.86 49.94
CA PHE A 416 -68.41 -29.13 48.69
C PHE A 416 -67.49 -29.70 47.60
N ASP A 417 -68.07 -30.02 46.44
CA ASP A 417 -67.34 -30.51 45.27
C ASP A 417 -67.30 -29.42 44.18
N ILE A 418 -66.09 -29.03 43.79
CA ILE A 418 -65.81 -27.99 42.80
C ILE A 418 -65.82 -28.56 41.37
N GLY A 419 -65.75 -29.90 41.22
CA GLY A 419 -65.71 -30.60 39.93
C GLY A 419 -66.78 -30.19 38.90
N PRO A 420 -68.06 -30.06 39.26
CA PRO A 420 -69.11 -29.68 38.30
C PRO A 420 -69.10 -28.20 37.89
N PHE A 421 -68.21 -27.37 38.45
CA PHE A 421 -68.15 -25.91 38.21
C PHE A 421 -66.82 -25.46 37.60
N GLU A 422 -66.23 -26.27 36.71
CA GLU A 422 -64.97 -25.99 35.99
C GLU A 422 -64.92 -24.58 35.37
N ASP A 423 -66.02 -24.14 34.74
CA ASP A 423 -66.11 -22.83 34.09
C ASP A 423 -66.04 -21.64 35.07
N MET A 424 -66.20 -21.89 36.36
CA MET A 424 -66.25 -20.86 37.41
C MET A 424 -65.06 -20.91 38.37
N TRP A 425 -64.09 -21.81 38.14
CA TRP A 425 -62.88 -21.94 38.95
C TRP A 425 -62.18 -20.61 39.27
N PRO A 426 -61.99 -19.67 38.31
CA PRO A 426 -61.34 -18.40 38.62
C PRO A 426 -62.11 -17.57 39.67
N ALA A 427 -63.44 -17.62 39.65
CA ALA A 427 -64.28 -16.91 40.62
C ALA A 427 -64.21 -17.56 42.02
N PHE A 428 -64.06 -18.89 42.11
CA PHE A 428 -63.81 -19.58 43.37
C PHE A 428 -62.46 -19.21 43.98
N PHE A 429 -61.39 -19.16 43.18
CA PHE A 429 -60.04 -18.80 43.65
C PHE A 429 -59.88 -17.32 44.04
N LEU A 430 -60.71 -16.43 43.48
CA LEU A 430 -60.75 -15.03 43.89
C LEU A 430 -61.56 -14.80 45.17
N HIS A 431 -62.46 -15.73 45.51
CA HIS A 431 -63.36 -15.59 46.66
C HIS A 431 -62.82 -16.23 47.95
N MET A 432 -62.02 -17.30 47.82
CA MET A 432 -61.20 -17.86 48.91
C MET A 432 -59.96 -17.01 49.15
#